data_AF-A0A366GDU2-F1
#
_entry.id   AF-A0A366GDU2-F1
#
_cell.length_a   1.000
_cell.length_b   1.000
_cell.length_c   1.000
_cell.angle_alpha   90.00
_cell.angle_beta   90.00
_cell.angle_gamma   90.00
#
_symmetry.space_group_name_H-M   'P 1'
#
loop_
_entity.id
_entity.type
_entity.pdbx_description
1 polymer ?
#
loop_
_entity_poly.entity_id
_entity_poly.type
_entity_poly.pdbx_seq_one_letter_code
_entity_poly.pdbx_strand_id
1 'polypeptide(L)' 'MIVKTKKDSTRKIARYVGGAATLLLLASFLYQWNNGLVVDDTEIFSFILAFTCFLYTFLPIKQSTNK' A
#
# COMPACT_ATOMS: atom_id res chain seq x y z
N MET A 1 8.94 25.51 -15.73
CA MET A 1 9.04 24.04 -15.90
C MET A 1 9.79 23.49 -14.69
N ILE A 2 9.10 22.87 -13.72
CA ILE A 2 9.76 22.27 -12.54
C ILE A 2 10.48 21.01 -13.01
N VAL A 3 11.80 21.03 -13.04
CA VAL A 3 12.62 19.86 -13.38
C VAL A 3 12.46 18.84 -12.25
N LYS A 4 11.56 17.88 -12.44
CA LYS A 4 11.39 16.73 -11.53
C LYS A 4 12.70 15.94 -11.54
N THR A 5 13.43 15.99 -10.43
CA THR A 5 14.65 15.20 -10.28
C THR A 5 14.33 13.70 -10.36
N LYS A 6 15.25 12.89 -10.91
CA LYS A 6 15.10 11.41 -11.03
C LYS A 6 14.68 10.74 -9.70
N LYS A 7 15.03 11.34 -8.56
CA LYS A 7 14.72 10.88 -7.20
C LYS A 7 13.22 10.99 -6.88
N ASP A 8 12.54 12.04 -7.35
CA ASP A 8 11.08 12.19 -7.22
C ASP A 8 10.31 11.20 -8.10
N SER A 9 10.84 10.90 -9.29
CA SER A 9 10.24 9.90 -10.19
C SER A 9 10.32 8.49 -9.61
N THR A 10 11.50 8.10 -9.12
CA THR A 10 11.73 6.76 -8.53
C THR A 10 10.88 6.52 -7.29
N ARG A 11 10.73 7.53 -6.42
CA ARG A 11 9.86 7.46 -5.23
C ARG A 11 8.39 7.27 -5.59
N LYS A 12 7.92 7.93 -6.65
CA LYS A 12 6.55 7.76 -7.15
C LYS A 12 6.32 6.35 -7.68
N ILE A 13 7.23 5.86 -8.52
CA ILE A 13 7.17 4.50 -9.07
C ILE A 13 7.13 3.48 -7.93
N ALA A 14 8.02 3.59 -6.93
CA ALA A 14 8.04 2.69 -5.78
C ALA A 14 6.70 2.67 -5.00
N ARG A 15 6.05 3.83 -4.84
CA ARG A 15 4.72 3.90 -4.21
C ARG A 15 3.63 3.25 -5.04
N TYR A 16 3.62 3.47 -6.35
CA TYR A 16 2.61 2.86 -7.23
C TYR A 16 2.78 1.35 -7.33
N VAL A 17 4.02 0.87 -7.47
CA VAL A 17 4.33 -0.57 -7.49
C VAL A 17 3.99 -1.21 -6.14
N GLY A 18 4.42 -0.58 -5.03
CA GLY A 18 4.09 -1.05 -3.69
C GLY A 18 2.58 -1.09 -3.44
N GLY A 19 1.87 -0.01 -3.79
CA GLY A 19 0.40 0.04 -3.68
C GLY A 19 -0.30 -1.02 -4.52
N ALA A 20 0.16 -1.27 -5.76
CA ALA A 20 -0.38 -2.31 -6.62
C ALA A 20 -0.16 -3.73 -6.05
N ALA A 21 1.03 -4.00 -5.52
CA ALA A 21 1.31 -5.28 -4.86
C ALA A 21 0.42 -5.50 -3.63
N THR A 22 0.22 -4.46 -2.81
CA THR A 22 -0.68 -4.55 -1.65
C THR A 22 -2.14 -4.75 -2.06
N LEU A 23 -2.59 -4.17 -3.19
CA LEU A 23 -3.93 -4.44 -3.73
C LEU A 23 -4.10 -5.91 -4.14
N LEU A 24 -3.09 -6.53 -4.74
CA LEU A 24 -3.13 -7.96 -5.09
C LEU A 24 -3.21 -8.85 -3.84
N LEU A 25 -2.49 -8.48 -2.77
CA LEU A 25 -2.60 -9.14 -1.48
C LEU A 25 -4.02 -9.03 -0.92
N LEU A 26 -4.58 -7.82 -0.86
CA LEU A 26 -5.96 -7.59 -0.39
C LEU A 26 -6.99 -8.35 -1.23
N ALA A 27 -6.83 -8.38 -2.55
CA ALA A 27 -7.70 -9.14 -3.45
C ALA A 27 -7.64 -10.65 -3.18
N SER A 28 -6.48 -11.18 -2.78
CA SER A 28 -6.32 -12.59 -2.42
C SER A 28 -7.13 -12.95 -1.17
N PHE A 29 -7.13 -12.08 -0.16
CA PHE A 29 -7.98 -12.27 1.04
C PHE A 29 -9.47 -12.20 0.71
N LEU A 30 -9.89 -11.27 -0.15
CA LEU A 30 -11.28 -11.21 -0.62
C LEU A 30 -11.69 -12.49 -1.37
N TYR A 31 -10.81 -13.04 -2.19
CA TYR A 31 -11.04 -14.32 -2.86
C TYR A 31 -11.15 -15.47 -1.85
N GLN A 32 -10.26 -15.54 -0.86
CA GLN A 32 -10.34 -16.57 0.19
C GLN A 32 -11.68 -16.51 0.92
N TRP A 33 -12.09 -15.31 1.35
CA TRP A 33 -13.38 -15.08 2.01
C TRP A 33 -14.57 -15.50 1.14
N ASN A 34 -14.56 -15.12 -0.15
CA ASN A 34 -15.64 -15.44 -1.07
C ASN A 34 -15.78 -16.94 -1.35
N ASN A 35 -14.69 -17.70 -1.29
CA ASN A 35 -14.70 -19.15 -1.53
C ASN A 35 -14.89 -19.96 -0.24
N GLY A 36 -15.16 -19.31 0.89
CA GLY A 36 -15.33 -19.99 2.19
C GLY A 36 -14.05 -20.66 2.70
N LEU A 37 -12.88 -20.20 2.23
CA LEU A 37 -11.61 -20.62 2.80
C LEU A 37 -11.52 -20.06 4.22
N VAL A 38 -11.11 -20.90 5.16
CA VAL A 38 -10.92 -20.50 6.55
C VAL A 38 -9.81 -19.47 6.59
N VAL A 39 -10.14 -18.28 7.09
CA VAL A 39 -9.17 -17.23 7.37
C VAL A 39 -8.95 -17.25 8.88
N ASP A 40 -7.75 -17.64 9.31
CA ASP A 40 -7.43 -17.71 10.74
C ASP A 40 -7.11 -16.33 11.35
N ASP A 41 -6.92 -16.28 12.67
CA ASP A 41 -6.62 -15.02 13.37
C ASP A 41 -5.32 -14.35 12.87
N THR A 42 -4.35 -15.14 12.41
CA THR A 42 -3.08 -14.63 11.88
C THR A 42 -3.26 -14.00 10.51
N GLU A 43 -4.08 -14.62 9.66
CA GLU A 43 -4.45 -14.12 8.35
C GLU A 43 -5.32 -12.85 8.46
N ILE A 44 -6.25 -12.79 9.41
CA ILE A 44 -7.03 -11.58 9.72
C ILE A 44 -6.10 -10.44 10.18
N PHE A 45 -5.16 -10.71 11.08
CA PHE A 45 -4.19 -9.72 11.53
C PHE A 45 -3.33 -9.22 10.36
N SER A 46 -2.88 -10.14 9.49
CA SER A 46 -2.08 -9.81 8.30
C SER A 46 -2.88 -8.99 7.29
N PHE A 47 -4.17 -9.27 7.12
CA PHE A 47 -5.08 -8.49 6.29
C PHE A 47 -5.23 -7.06 6.81
N ILE A 48 -5.49 -6.89 8.11
CA ILE A 48 -5.60 -5.56 8.75
C ILE A 48 -4.30 -4.78 8.60
N LEU A 49 -3.15 -5.44 8.78
CA LEU A 49 -1.84 -4.82 8.60
C LEU A 49 -1.62 -4.37 7.16
N ALA A 50 -1.87 -5.25 6.18
CA ALA A 50 -1.74 -4.94 4.75
C ALA A 50 -2.66 -3.78 4.34
N PHE A 51 -3.91 -3.78 4.81
CA PHE A 51 -4.86 -2.70 4.57
C PHE A 51 -4.40 -1.37 5.18
N THR A 52 -3.89 -1.40 6.42
CA THR A 52 -3.37 -0.21 7.11
C THR A 52 -2.15 0.37 6.39
N CYS A 53 -1.20 -0.48 5.98
CA CYS A 53 -0.04 -0.08 5.17
C CYS A 53 -0.47 0.50 3.81
N PHE A 54 -1.46 -0.10 3.16
CA PHE A 54 -2.01 0.43 1.91
C PHE A 54 -2.52 1.86 2.08
N LEU A 55 -3.39 2.10 3.07
CA LEU A 55 -3.91 3.43 3.37
C LEU A 55 -2.80 4.44 3.68
N TYR A 56 -1.79 4.02 4.46
CA TYR A 56 -0.64 4.86 4.79
C TYR A 56 0.14 5.32 3.56
N THR A 57 0.18 4.50 2.50
CA THR A 57 0.91 4.82 1.26
C THR A 57 0.34 6.05 0.54
N PHE A 58 -0.95 6.34 0.73
CA PHE A 58 -1.63 7.51 0.16
C PHE A 58 -1.66 8.72 1.10
N LEU A 59 -1.26 8.57 2.36
CA LEU A 59 -1.22 9.69 3.28
C LEU A 59 -0.17 10.71 2.80
N PRO A 60 -0.55 12.00 2.69
CA PRO A 60 0.38 13.04 2.31
C PRO A 60 1.43 13.20 3.40
N ILE A 61 2.70 13.09 3.01
CA ILE A 61 3.80 13.35 3.94
C ILE A 61 3.93 14.86 4.06
N LYS A 62 3.85 15.39 5.29
CA LYS A 62 4.07 16.80 5.59
C LYS A 62 5.40 17.23 4.98
N GLN A 63 5.39 18.18 4.05
CA GLN A 63 6.62 18.81 3.59
C GLN A 63 7.21 19.54 4.79
N SER A 64 8.43 19.17 5.20
CA SER A 64 9.15 19.91 6.22
C SER A 64 9.43 21.30 5.66
N THR A 65 8.66 22.29 6.10
CA THR A 65 8.99 23.70 5.90
C THR A 65 10.08 24.05 6.90
N ASN A 66 11.27 23.46 6.76
CA ASN A 66 12.47 24.02 7.35
C ASN A 66 12.91 25.13 6.40
N LYS A 67 12.55 26.38 6.76
CA LYS A 67 13.12 27.57 6.15
C LYS A 67 14.51 27.79 6.72
#